data_AF-A0AAV0IYI0-F1
#
_entry.id   AF-A0AAV0IYI0-F1
#
_cell.length_a   1.000
_cell.length_b   1.000
_cell.length_c   1.000
_cell.angle_alpha   90.00
_cell.angle_beta   90.00
_cell.angle_gamma   90.00
#
_symmetry.space_group_name_H-M   'P 1'
#
loop_
_entity.id
_entity.type
_entity.pdbx_description
1 polymer ?
#
loop_
_entity_poly.entity_id
_entity_poly.type
_entity_poly.pdbx_seq_one_letter_code
_entity_poly.pdbx_strand_id
1 'polypeptide(L)'
;MDSSQNMTGGNGGNGALPAQANDIATANASANDPKENLNQVINSIQKNLGLIHQLYLTVSSFSAASQAPLLQRLNGLITELDNMDKLAEKCNIQVPMEVINLIDDGKNPDEFTRDVINSCIAKNQVTKGKTDGFKVLIDMSIFSTAHFM
;
A
#
# COMPACT_ATOMS: atom_id res chain seq x y z
N MET A 1 30.32 -24.52 46.43
CA MET A 1 29.40 -25.59 46.02
C MET A 1 28.02 -25.12 46.40
N ASP A 2 26.97 -25.06 45.59
CA ASP A 2 26.67 -25.26 44.18
C ASP A 2 25.14 -25.00 44.13
N SER A 3 24.64 -24.31 43.10
CA SER A 3 23.30 -24.40 42.46
C SER A 3 22.00 -24.55 43.29
N SER A 4 20.81 -24.10 42.88
CA SER A 4 20.28 -23.41 41.69
C SER A 4 18.76 -23.21 41.92
N GLN A 5 18.15 -22.35 41.08
CA GLN A 5 16.76 -22.39 40.58
C GLN A 5 15.57 -21.78 41.38
N ASN A 6 15.14 -20.61 40.87
CA ASN A 6 13.84 -20.29 40.23
C ASN A 6 12.53 -20.38 41.03
N MET A 7 11.80 -19.26 41.12
CA MET A 7 10.33 -19.22 41.25
C MET A 7 9.71 -17.88 40.77
N THR A 8 8.85 -17.98 39.75
CA THR A 8 7.47 -17.41 39.62
C THR A 8 7.19 -16.00 40.19
N GLY A 9 6.67 -15.03 39.44
CA GLY A 9 5.42 -15.08 38.66
C GLY A 9 4.27 -14.46 39.47
N GLY A 10 4.03 -13.15 39.30
CA GLY A 10 3.01 -12.39 40.05
C GLY A 10 2.16 -11.52 39.13
N ASN A 11 1.01 -12.07 38.73
CA ASN A 11 -0.01 -11.51 37.87
C ASN A 11 -0.89 -10.50 38.65
N GLY A 12 -1.11 -9.31 38.09
CA GLY A 12 -1.99 -8.27 38.64
C GLY A 12 -2.92 -7.73 37.55
N GLY A 13 -3.77 -8.59 37.00
CA GLY A 13 -4.81 -8.21 36.04
C GLY A 13 -6.16 -8.02 36.73
N ASN A 14 -6.70 -6.80 36.68
CA ASN A 14 -8.10 -6.50 36.96
C ASN A 14 -8.66 -5.62 35.85
N GLY A 15 -9.53 -6.19 35.02
CA GLY A 15 -10.20 -5.51 33.91
C GLY A 15 -11.14 -6.47 33.18
N ALA A 16 -12.14 -7.00 33.89
CA ALA A 16 -13.19 -7.83 33.30
C ALA A 16 -14.24 -6.94 32.61
N LEU A 17 -14.47 -7.16 31.31
CA LEU A 17 -15.65 -6.69 30.59
C LEU A 17 -16.53 -7.92 30.26
N PRO A 18 -17.86 -7.89 30.47
CA PRO A 18 -18.75 -8.89 29.92
C PRO A 18 -19.38 -8.39 28.61
N ALA A 19 -19.32 -9.17 27.55
CA ALA A 19 -20.24 -9.05 26.40
C ALA A 19 -20.17 -10.38 25.61
N GLN A 20 -21.05 -11.34 25.90
CA GLN A 20 -22.31 -11.56 25.20
C GLN A 20 -22.08 -12.27 23.85
N ALA A 21 -22.16 -13.61 23.92
CA ALA A 21 -22.36 -14.45 22.75
C ALA A 21 -23.74 -14.13 22.15
N ASN A 22 -23.78 -13.79 20.87
CA ASN A 22 -24.99 -13.86 20.08
C ASN A 22 -24.63 -14.31 18.67
N ASP A 23 -25.05 -15.53 18.35
CA ASP A 23 -24.99 -16.12 17.03
C ASP A 23 -26.03 -15.50 16.08
N ILE A 24 -25.60 -15.31 14.84
CA ILE A 24 -26.37 -15.32 13.57
C ILE A 24 -27.35 -14.16 13.34
N ALA A 25 -26.92 -13.24 12.47
CA ALA A 25 -27.78 -12.59 11.47
C ALA A 25 -26.99 -12.34 10.17
N THR A 26 -27.31 -13.14 9.16
CA THR A 26 -26.88 -13.05 7.77
C THR A 26 -27.36 -11.75 7.12
N ALA A 27 -26.47 -10.94 6.54
CA ALA A 27 -26.76 -10.07 5.39
C ALA A 27 -25.48 -9.47 4.78
N ASN A 28 -25.06 -10.00 3.62
CA ASN A 28 -24.28 -9.34 2.57
C ASN A 28 -23.11 -8.43 2.97
N ALA A 29 -21.97 -9.03 3.33
CA ALA A 29 -20.66 -8.40 3.15
C ALA A 29 -19.99 -8.96 1.87
N SER A 30 -20.64 -8.84 0.72
CA SER A 30 -19.93 -8.90 -0.57
C SER A 30 -19.61 -7.46 -0.99
N ALA A 31 -18.82 -6.79 -0.16
CA ALA A 31 -18.13 -5.58 -0.57
C ALA A 31 -16.80 -6.06 -1.14
N ASN A 32 -16.74 -6.20 -2.47
CA ASN A 32 -15.59 -6.68 -3.23
C ASN A 32 -14.26 -6.26 -2.57
N ASP A 33 -13.39 -7.23 -2.26
CA ASP A 33 -12.10 -6.95 -1.64
C ASP A 33 -11.33 -5.90 -2.46
N PRO A 34 -10.79 -4.82 -1.85
CA PRO A 34 -10.05 -3.78 -2.58
C PRO A 34 -8.93 -4.34 -3.47
N LYS A 35 -8.31 -5.44 -3.03
CA LYS A 35 -7.29 -6.18 -3.78
C LYS A 35 -7.88 -6.89 -5.01
N GLU A 36 -9.10 -7.43 -4.90
CA GLU A 36 -9.79 -8.06 -6.02
C GLU A 36 -10.19 -7.02 -7.08
N ASN A 37 -10.73 -5.88 -6.66
CA ASN A 37 -11.04 -4.77 -7.58
C ASN A 37 -9.78 -4.31 -8.35
N LEU A 38 -8.65 -4.18 -7.64
CA LEU A 38 -7.37 -3.83 -8.27
C LEU A 38 -6.92 -4.88 -9.29
N ASN A 39 -7.06 -6.16 -8.98
CA ASN A 39 -6.75 -7.24 -9.93
C ASN A 39 -7.64 -7.18 -11.18
N GLN A 40 -8.93 -6.85 -11.02
CA GLN A 40 -9.84 -6.67 -12.16
C GLN A 40 -9.39 -5.51 -13.07
N VAL A 41 -8.98 -4.38 -12.49
CA VAL A 41 -8.42 -3.25 -13.25
C VAL A 41 -7.13 -3.66 -13.97
N ILE A 42 -6.21 -4.35 -13.28
CA ILE A 42 -4.95 -4.85 -13.88
C ILE A 42 -5.25 -5.77 -15.08
N ASN A 43 -6.18 -6.71 -14.93
CA ASN A 43 -6.57 -7.62 -16.01
C ASN A 43 -7.18 -6.87 -17.21
N SER A 44 -8.00 -5.85 -16.94
CA SER A 44 -8.58 -4.99 -17.99
C SER A 44 -7.50 -4.20 -18.74
N ILE A 45 -6.52 -3.63 -18.04
CA ILE A 45 -5.37 -2.96 -18.64
C ILE A 45 -4.57 -3.92 -19.54
N GLN A 46 -4.30 -5.14 -19.08
CA GLN A 46 -3.60 -6.15 -19.88
C GLN A 46 -4.38 -6.53 -21.14
N LYS A 47 -5.71 -6.69 -21.02
CA LYS A 47 -6.59 -6.97 -22.15
C LYS A 47 -6.59 -5.81 -23.16
N ASN A 48 -6.65 -4.56 -22.70
CA ASN A 48 -6.54 -3.37 -23.53
C ASN A 48 -5.23 -3.32 -24.30
N LEU A 49 -4.10 -3.56 -23.64
CA LEU A 49 -2.79 -3.63 -24.29
C LEU A 49 -2.76 -4.72 -25.38
N GLY A 50 -3.34 -5.89 -25.09
CA GLY A 50 -3.48 -6.98 -26.06
C GLY A 50 -4.32 -6.59 -27.27
N LEU A 51 -5.46 -5.92 -27.06
CA LEU A 51 -6.33 -5.43 -28.14
C LEU A 51 -5.61 -4.37 -29.00
N ILE A 52 -4.89 -3.42 -28.38
CA ILE A 52 -4.10 -2.40 -29.09
C ILE A 52 -3.03 -3.06 -29.95
N HIS A 53 -2.29 -4.02 -29.41
CA HIS A 53 -1.26 -4.74 -30.17
C HIS A 53 -1.86 -5.53 -31.34
N GLN A 54 -2.98 -6.23 -31.12
CA GLN A 54 -3.72 -6.92 -32.18
C GLN A 54 -4.23 -5.97 -33.26
N LEU A 55 -4.71 -4.80 -32.87
CA LEU A 55 -5.14 -3.76 -33.79
C LEU A 55 -3.96 -3.27 -34.65
N TYR A 56 -2.81 -3.01 -34.03
CA TYR A 56 -1.57 -2.65 -34.72
C TYR A 56 -1.19 -3.70 -35.78
N LEU A 57 -1.19 -5.00 -35.45
CA LEU A 57 -0.86 -6.06 -36.41
C LEU A 57 -1.83 -6.09 -37.61
N THR A 58 -3.13 -5.89 -37.35
CA THR A 58 -4.16 -5.84 -38.41
C THR A 58 -3.98 -4.64 -39.33
N VAL A 59 -3.64 -3.47 -38.76
CA VAL A 59 -3.40 -2.25 -39.55
C VAL A 59 -2.08 -2.34 -40.33
N SER A 60 -1.04 -2.90 -39.72
CA SER A 60 0.29 -3.07 -40.34
C SER A 60 0.27 -3.98 -41.57
N SER A 61 -0.62 -4.98 -41.59
CA SER A 61 -0.77 -5.95 -42.69
C SER A 61 -2.13 -5.87 -43.37
N PHE A 62 -2.68 -4.65 -43.47
CA PHE A 62 -4.06 -4.45 -43.90
C PHE A 62 -4.34 -4.99 -45.32
N SER A 63 -5.47 -5.69 -45.45
CA SER A 63 -6.05 -6.14 -46.72
C SER A 63 -7.57 -5.99 -46.71
N ALA A 64 -8.22 -6.08 -47.87
CA ALA A 64 -9.69 -5.98 -47.97
C ALA A 64 -10.43 -6.99 -47.06
N ALA A 65 -9.86 -8.19 -46.87
CA ALA A 65 -10.42 -9.21 -45.97
C ALA A 65 -10.31 -8.84 -44.47
N SER A 66 -9.39 -7.95 -44.10
CA SER A 66 -9.18 -7.53 -42.71
C SER A 66 -10.07 -6.37 -42.26
N GLN A 67 -10.90 -5.80 -43.15
CA GLN A 67 -11.76 -4.66 -42.82
C GLN A 67 -12.76 -4.99 -41.70
N ALA A 68 -13.46 -6.12 -41.80
CA ALA A 68 -14.42 -6.53 -40.78
C ALA A 68 -13.75 -6.86 -39.42
N PRO A 69 -12.65 -7.66 -39.36
CA PRO A 69 -11.88 -7.87 -38.14
C PRO A 69 -11.34 -6.58 -37.51
N LEU A 70 -10.92 -5.60 -38.32
CA LEU A 70 -10.43 -4.31 -37.84
C LEU A 70 -11.52 -3.56 -37.08
N LEU A 71 -12.71 -3.42 -37.68
CA LEU A 71 -13.85 -2.76 -37.04
C LEU A 71 -14.29 -3.47 -35.76
N GLN A 72 -14.31 -4.81 -35.77
CA GLN A 72 -14.63 -5.60 -34.58
C GLN A 72 -13.62 -5.37 -33.45
N ARG A 73 -12.31 -5.33 -33.77
CA ARG A 73 -11.25 -5.08 -32.78
C ARG A 73 -11.31 -3.67 -32.21
N LEU A 74 -11.61 -2.67 -33.05
CA LEU A 74 -11.78 -1.28 -32.64
C LEU A 74 -12.96 -1.14 -31.68
N ASN A 75 -14.13 -1.68 -32.02
CA ASN A 75 -15.29 -1.68 -31.14
C ASN A 75 -15.04 -2.44 -29.84
N GLY A 76 -14.28 -3.55 -29.91
CA GLY A 76 -13.83 -4.30 -28.73
C GLY A 76 -12.96 -3.47 -27.80
N LEU A 77 -12.03 -2.69 -28.35
CA LEU A 77 -11.18 -1.77 -27.57
C LEU A 77 -12.01 -0.67 -26.90
N ILE A 78 -12.94 -0.04 -27.63
CA ILE A 78 -13.82 0.99 -27.04
C ILE A 78 -14.64 0.41 -25.88
N THR A 79 -15.21 -0.79 -26.07
CA THR A 79 -16.01 -1.45 -25.03
C THR A 79 -15.18 -1.79 -23.80
N GLU A 80 -13.94 -2.24 -23.98
CA GLU A 80 -13.06 -2.55 -22.86
C GLU A 80 -12.52 -1.29 -22.16
N LEU A 81 -12.32 -0.18 -22.87
CA LEU A 81 -11.99 1.12 -22.27
C LEU A 81 -13.15 1.65 -21.40
N ASP A 82 -14.40 1.52 -21.85
CA ASP A 82 -15.58 1.86 -21.06
C ASP A 82 -15.74 0.96 -19.82
N ASN A 83 -15.42 -0.34 -19.95
CA ASN A 83 -15.38 -1.26 -18.81
C ASN A 83 -14.28 -0.89 -17.81
N MET A 84 -13.10 -0.52 -18.30
CA MET A 84 -11.96 -0.10 -17.47
C MET A 84 -12.28 1.15 -16.65
N ASP A 85 -12.97 2.13 -17.26
CA ASP A 85 -13.40 3.36 -16.58
C ASP A 85 -14.36 3.06 -15.41
N LYS A 86 -15.35 2.19 -15.63
CA LYS A 86 -16.29 1.72 -14.59
C LYS A 86 -15.61 0.91 -13.49
N LEU A 87 -14.56 0.15 -13.83
CA LEU A 87 -13.76 -0.60 -12.86
C LEU A 87 -12.91 0.35 -12.01
N ALA A 88 -12.40 1.44 -12.60
CA ALA A 88 -11.58 2.42 -11.91
C ALA A 88 -12.33 3.14 -10.78
N GLU A 89 -13.64 3.39 -10.92
CA GLU A 89 -14.48 3.96 -9.86
C GLU A 89 -14.47 3.15 -8.56
N LYS A 90 -14.23 1.83 -8.66
CA LYS A 90 -14.18 0.92 -7.50
C LYS A 90 -12.81 0.91 -6.81
N CYS A 91 -11.79 1.54 -7.40
CA CYS A 91 -10.44 1.61 -6.87
C CYS A 91 -10.16 2.96 -6.21
N ASN A 92 -10.51 3.07 -4.92
CA ASN A 92 -10.24 4.27 -4.12
C ASN A 92 -8.81 4.29 -3.56
N ILE A 93 -7.81 4.43 -4.43
CA ILE A 93 -6.38 4.51 -4.07
C ILE A 93 -5.89 5.94 -4.25
N GLN A 94 -5.24 6.50 -3.23
CA GLN A 94 -4.58 7.79 -3.33
C GLN A 94 -3.12 7.59 -3.75
N VAL A 95 -2.72 8.24 -4.84
CA VAL A 95 -1.36 8.17 -5.38
C VAL A 95 -0.72 9.56 -5.23
N PRO A 96 0.45 9.68 -4.57
CA PRO A 96 1.19 10.93 -4.50
C PRO A 96 1.60 11.43 -5.89
N MET A 97 1.58 12.75 -6.10
CA MET A 97 1.95 13.35 -7.39
C MET A 97 3.40 13.05 -7.79
N GLU A 98 4.30 12.89 -6.82
CA GLU A 98 5.70 12.54 -7.07
C GLU A 98 5.82 11.18 -7.76
N VAL A 99 4.95 10.22 -7.42
CA VAL A 99 4.91 8.91 -8.08
C VAL A 99 4.49 9.05 -9.54
N ILE A 100 3.51 9.92 -9.83
CA ILE A 100 3.05 10.19 -11.21
C ILE A 100 4.18 10.82 -12.03
N ASN A 101 4.89 11.80 -11.47
CA ASN A 101 6.03 12.44 -12.15
C ASN A 101 7.15 11.43 -12.47
N LEU A 102 7.43 10.47 -11.57
CA LEU A 102 8.41 9.41 -11.84
C LEU A 102 7.99 8.54 -13.03
N ILE A 103 6.69 8.23 -13.15
CA ILE A 103 6.16 7.45 -14.27
C ILE A 103 6.30 8.22 -15.59
N ASP A 104 5.95 9.51 -15.59
CA ASP A 104 6.06 10.37 -16.78
C ASP A 104 7.52 10.55 -17.24
N ASP A 105 8.45 10.61 -16.29
CA ASP A 105 9.91 10.65 -16.55
C ASP A 105 10.47 9.28 -17.00
N GLY A 106 9.68 8.21 -16.99
CA GLY A 106 10.12 6.85 -17.30
C GLY A 106 11.02 6.22 -16.23
N LYS A 107 10.97 6.72 -14.99
CA LYS A 107 11.68 6.19 -13.83
C LYS A 107 10.85 5.14 -13.08
N ASN A 108 11.50 4.40 -12.19
CA ASN A 108 10.81 3.43 -11.35
C ASN A 108 10.07 4.15 -10.21
N PRO A 109 8.73 4.03 -10.08
CA PRO A 109 7.96 4.63 -8.97
C PRO A 109 8.39 4.13 -7.57
N ASP A 110 9.04 2.97 -7.46
CA ASP A 110 9.56 2.45 -6.18
C ASP A 110 10.67 3.33 -5.58
N GLU A 111 11.29 4.18 -6.39
CA GLU A 111 12.25 5.18 -5.93
C GLU A 111 11.63 6.12 -4.90
N PHE A 112 10.40 6.59 -5.13
CA PHE A 112 9.67 7.39 -4.17
C PHE A 112 9.46 6.65 -2.84
N THR A 113 9.00 5.39 -2.92
CA THR A 113 8.78 4.55 -1.73
C THR A 113 10.07 4.39 -0.93
N ARG A 114 11.18 4.10 -1.61
CA ARG A 114 12.50 3.96 -0.99
C ARG A 114 12.96 5.25 -0.32
N ASP A 115 12.80 6.39 -0.99
CA ASP A 115 13.25 7.68 -0.48
C ASP A 115 12.42 8.13 0.74
N VAL A 116 11.11 7.87 0.74
CA VAL A 116 10.23 8.11 1.90
C VAL A 116 10.65 7.25 3.08
N ILE A 117 10.91 5.95 2.87
CA ILE A 117 11.38 5.04 3.92
C ILE A 117 12.72 5.52 4.49
N ASN A 118 13.69 5.85 3.63
CA ASN A 118 15.00 6.36 4.05
C ASN A 118 14.89 7.69 4.82
N SER A 119 14.02 8.60 4.36
CA SER A 119 13.73 9.85 5.07
C SER A 119 13.13 9.59 6.45
N CYS A 120 12.23 8.61 6.57
CA CYS A 120 11.63 8.21 7.84
C CYS A 120 12.70 7.65 8.81
N ILE A 121 13.58 6.78 8.33
CA ILE A 121 14.69 6.23 9.13
C ILE A 121 15.60 7.35 9.64
N ALA A 122 16.04 8.25 8.76
CA ALA A 122 16.90 9.38 9.13
C ALA A 122 16.22 10.30 10.15
N LYS A 123 14.96 10.66 9.93
CA LYS A 123 14.17 11.50 10.86
C LYS A 123 13.97 10.80 12.21
N ASN A 124 13.74 9.49 12.22
CA ASN A 124 13.61 8.71 13.45
C ASN A 124 14.92 8.74 14.26
N GLN A 125 16.06 8.54 13.59
CA GLN A 125 17.37 8.58 14.24
C GLN A 125 17.69 9.96 14.82
N VAL A 126 17.40 11.04 14.09
CA VAL A 126 17.54 12.42 14.58
C VAL A 126 16.64 12.66 15.78
N THR A 127 15.38 12.20 15.73
CA THR A 127 14.43 12.37 16.83
C THR A 127 14.90 11.64 18.08
N LYS A 128 15.37 10.39 17.93
CA LYS A 128 15.97 9.63 19.02
C LYS A 128 17.19 10.34 19.62
N GLY A 129 18.11 10.82 18.77
CA GLY A 129 19.30 11.56 19.22
C GLY A 129 18.96 12.84 19.99
N LYS A 130 17.90 13.57 19.59
CA LYS A 130 17.39 14.73 20.34
C LYS A 130 16.87 14.32 21.72
N THR A 131 16.05 13.27 21.80
CA THR A 131 15.52 12.75 23.08
C THR A 131 16.63 12.28 24.01
N ASP A 132 17.60 11.53 23.48
CA ASP A 132 18.76 11.06 24.25
C ASP A 132 19.60 12.24 24.75
N GLY A 133 19.79 13.28 23.92
CA GLY A 133 20.45 14.52 24.31
C GLY A 133 19.73 15.24 25.45
N PHE A 134 18.40 15.37 25.40
CA PHE A 134 17.63 15.94 26.50
C PHE A 134 17.77 15.13 27.79
N LYS A 135 17.75 13.80 27.71
CA LYS A 135 17.97 12.94 28.88
C LYS A 135 19.34 13.19 29.52
N VAL A 136 20.39 13.25 28.71
CA VAL A 136 21.76 13.51 29.21
C VAL A 136 21.84 14.87 29.89
N LEU A 137 21.24 15.91 29.31
CA LEU A 137 21.22 17.25 29.92
C LEU A 137 20.47 17.27 31.26
N ILE A 138 19.34 16.58 31.35
CA ILE A 138 18.58 16.43 32.60
C ILE A 138 19.41 15.69 33.65
N ASP A 139 20.00 14.55 33.29
CA ASP A 139 20.83 13.74 34.19
C ASP A 139 22.03 14.55 34.70
N MET A 140 22.70 15.33 33.83
CA MET A 140 23.82 16.20 34.21
C MET A 140 23.38 17.33 35.14
N SER A 141 22.23 17.96 34.88
CA SER A 141 21.69 19.04 35.72
C SER A 141 21.33 18.54 37.12
N ILE A 142 20.73 17.34 37.23
CA ILE A 142 20.42 16.70 38.52
C ILE A 142 21.72 16.43 39.29
N PHE A 143 22.72 15.84 38.63
CA PHE A 143 24.00 15.54 39.26
C PHE A 143 24.71 16.81 39.76
N SER A 144 24.76 17.87 38.95
CA SER A 144 25.37 19.14 39.34
C SER A 144 24.67 19.79 40.53
N THR A 145 23.35 19.68 40.63
CA THR A 145 22.57 20.22 41.76
C THR A 145 22.83 19.42 43.03
N ALA A 146 22.90 18.09 42.93
CA ALA A 146 23.16 17.20 44.06
C ALA A 146 24.56 17.37 44.68
N HIS A 147 25.58 17.74 43.89
CA HIS A 147 26.93 18.00 44.41
C HIS A 147 27.05 19.35 45.15
N PHE A 148 26.09 20.26 44.96
CA PHE A 148 26.11 21.60 45.57
C PHE A 148 25.26 21.70 46.85
N MET A 149 24.49 20.66 47.20
CA MET A 149 23.76 20.53 48.46
C MET A 149 24.54 19.67 49.46
#